data_AF-A0AAV6BSG4-F1
#
_entry.id   AF-A0AAV6BSG4-F1
#
_cell.length_a   1.000
_cell.length_b   1.000
_cell.length_c   1.000
_cell.angle_alpha   90.00
_cell.angle_beta   90.00
_cell.angle_gamma   90.00
#
_symmetry.space_group_name_H-M   'P 1'
#
loop_
_entity.id
_entity.type
_entity.pdbx_description
1 polymer ?
#
loop_
_entity_poly.entity_id
_entity_poly.type
_entity_poly.pdbx_seq_one_letter_code
_entity_poly.pdbx_strand_id
1 'polypeptide(L)' 'MLKTRLEKTFDRLRAGELPEPPAIRTLMDSDRETRCSGCGEVINVYERYYFARVRKILPLRFHLACHEAWIRFRQA' A
#
# COMPACT_ATOMS: atom_id res chain seq x y z
N MET A 1 14.15 -17.61 4.03
CA MET A 1 14.47 -16.22 3.66
C MET A 1 13.26 -15.35 4.00
N LEU A 2 13.45 -14.17 4.60
CA LEU A 2 12.38 -13.20 4.76
C LEU A 2 12.03 -12.61 3.38
N LYS A 3 10.76 -12.67 2.98
CA LYS A 3 10.27 -11.97 1.78
C LYS A 3 10.38 -10.47 1.96
N THR A 4 10.80 -9.78 0.91
CA THR A 4 10.82 -8.32 0.81
C THR A 4 9.39 -7.75 0.80
N ARG A 5 9.26 -6.45 1.10
CA ARG A 5 7.97 -5.73 1.05
C ARG A 5 7.30 -5.83 -0.34
N LEU A 6 8.10 -5.77 -1.41
CA LEU A 6 7.60 -5.84 -2.77
C LEU A 6 7.06 -7.23 -3.12
N GLU A 7 7.78 -8.30 -2.77
CA GLU A 7 7.32 -9.67 -3.00
C GLU A 7 5.98 -9.93 -2.30
N LYS A 8 5.84 -9.51 -1.04
CA LYS A 8 4.57 -9.60 -0.30
C LYS A 8 3.43 -8.84 -0.99
N THR A 9 3.73 -7.65 -1.53
CA THR A 9 2.74 -6.85 -2.25
C THR A 9 2.30 -7.55 -3.53
N PHE A 10 3.23 -8.09 -4.32
CA PHE A 10 2.91 -8.83 -5.55
C PHE A 10 2.10 -10.09 -5.28
N ASP A 11 2.39 -10.82 -4.22
CA ASP A 11 1.62 -12.01 -3.85
C ASP A 11 0.13 -11.67 -3.62
N ARG A 12 -0.14 -10.58 -2.91
CA ARG A 12 -1.52 -10.11 -2.65
C ARG A 12 -2.21 -9.55 -3.88
N LEU A 13 -1.46 -8.89 -4.76
CA LEU A 13 -1.97 -8.44 -6.06
C LEU A 13 -2.43 -9.61 -6.92
N ARG A 14 -1.62 -10.67 -7.01
CA ARG A 14 -1.96 -11.89 -7.75
C ARG A 14 -3.14 -12.64 -7.15
N ALA A 15 -3.31 -12.59 -5.83
CA ALA A 15 -4.45 -13.16 -5.12
C ALA A 15 -5.75 -12.34 -5.30
N GLY A 16 -5.70 -11.16 -5.92
CA GLY A 16 -6.87 -10.30 -6.09
C GLY A 16 -7.34 -9.61 -4.80
N GLU A 17 -6.50 -9.58 -3.77
CA GLU A 17 -6.86 -9.00 -2.46
C GLU A 17 -6.82 -7.47 -2.43
N LEU A 18 -6.20 -6.85 -3.43
CA LEU A 18 -6.14 -5.40 -3.57
C LEU A 18 -7.11 -4.92 -4.66
N PRO A 19 -7.94 -3.91 -4.36
CA PRO A 19 -8.94 -3.39 -5.28
C PRO A 19 -8.29 -2.59 -6.41
N GLU A 20 -9.12 -2.03 -7.30
CA GLU A 20 -8.64 -1.07 -8.29
C GLU A 20 -8.12 0.22 -7.65
N PRO A 21 -7.05 0.82 -8.21
CA PRO A 21 -6.49 2.05 -7.68
C PRO A 21 -7.48 3.21 -7.83
N PRO A 22 -7.87 3.90 -6.75
CA PRO A 22 -8.71 5.10 -6.81
C PRO A 22 -7.83 6.34 -7.01
N ALA A 23 -8.38 7.53 -6.73
CA ALA A 23 -7.55 8.72 -6.53
C ALA A 23 -6.72 8.60 -5.25
N ILE A 24 -5.44 8.97 -5.33
CA ILE A 24 -4.44 8.74 -4.28
C ILE A 24 -3.80 10.06 -3.88
N ARG A 25 -3.50 10.21 -2.59
CA ARG A 25 -2.77 11.36 -2.03
C ARG A 25 -1.55 10.86 -1.26
N THR A 26 -0.43 11.55 -1.39
CA THR A 26 0.74 11.30 -0.53
C THR A 26 0.55 12.03 0.80
N LEU A 27 0.76 11.32 1.90
CA LEU A 27 0.68 11.84 3.27
C LEU A 27 1.98 11.52 4.03
N MET A 28 2.24 12.31 5.07
CA MET A 28 3.23 12.03 6.11
C MET A 28 2.52 12.26 7.43
N ASP A 29 2.60 11.30 8.34
CA ASP A 29 1.85 11.32 9.60
C ASP A 29 2.79 10.97 10.74
N SER A 30 2.94 11.88 11.70
CA SER A 30 3.96 11.79 12.75
C SER A 30 3.42 11.32 14.10
N ASP A 31 2.12 11.04 14.22
CA ASP A 31 1.48 10.72 15.49
C ASP A 31 1.06 9.25 15.63
N ARG A 32 1.07 8.48 14.54
CA ARG A 32 0.57 7.09 14.55
C ARG A 32 1.31 6.17 13.57
N GLU A 33 1.84 5.08 14.10
CA GLU A 33 2.25 3.94 13.28
C GLU A 33 1.03 3.30 12.61
N THR A 34 1.16 2.99 11.33
CA THR A 34 0.07 2.40 10.55
C THR A 34 0.54 1.22 9.74
N ARG A 35 -0.37 0.38 9.22
CA ARG A 35 0.00 -0.84 8.48
C ARG A 35 -0.16 -0.63 6.99
N CYS A 36 0.85 -1.03 6.22
CA CYS A 36 0.82 -1.04 4.77
C CYS A 36 -0.16 -2.10 4.27
N SER A 37 -1.16 -1.66 3.51
CA SER A 37 -2.14 -2.49 2.81
C SER A 37 -1.51 -3.36 1.73
N GLY A 38 -0.32 -3.01 1.21
CA GLY A 38 0.41 -3.81 0.22
C GLY A 38 1.15 -4.97 0.87
N CYS A 39 2.19 -4.68 1.66
CA CYS A 39 3.07 -5.70 2.21
C CYS A 39 2.67 -6.22 3.60
N GLY A 40 1.71 -5.58 4.28
CA GLY A 40 1.29 -5.93 5.65
C GLY A 40 2.22 -5.46 6.76
N GLU A 41 3.35 -4.82 6.45
CA GLU A 41 4.29 -4.31 7.44
C GLU A 41 3.90 -2.93 7.98
N VAL A 42 4.49 -2.54 9.10
CA VAL A 42 4.31 -1.21 9.68
C VAL A 42 4.96 -0.15 8.78
N ILE A 43 4.23 0.94 8.61
CA ILE A 43 4.69 2.23 8.09
C ILE A 43 5.01 3.08 9.33
N ASN A 44 6.27 3.45 9.46
CA ASN A 44 6.73 4.22 10.61
C ASN A 44 6.24 5.67 10.55
N VAL A 45 6.16 6.34 11.70
CA VAL A 45 5.71 7.74 11.82
C VAL A 45 6.56 8.76 11.04
N TYR A 46 7.76 8.38 10.63
CA TYR A 46 8.64 9.23 9.82
C TYR A 46 8.67 8.83 8.33
N GLU A 47 7.96 7.76 7.95
CA GLU A 47 7.85 7.34 6.56
C GLU A 47 6.67 8.06 5.89
N ARG A 48 6.92 8.65 4.71
CA ARG A 48 5.82 9.07 3.82
C ARG A 48 5.08 7.83 3.33
N TYR A 49 3.77 7.96 3.15
CA TYR A 49 2.94 6.90 2.60
C TYR A 49 1.88 7.44 1.64
N TYR A 50 1.42 6.57 0.75
CA TYR A 50 0.26 6.85 -0.09
C TYR A 50 -1.01 6.43 0.62
N PHE A 51 -1.97 7.34 0.66
CA PHE A 51 -3.31 7.11 1.17
C PHE A 51 -4.30 7.06 0.01
N ALA A 52 -4.94 5.90 -0.14
CA ALA A 52 -5.92 5.64 -1.19
C ALA A 52 -7.30 5.47 -0.57
N ARG A 53 -8.24 6.35 -0.95
CA ARG A 53 -9.63 6.27 -0.49
C ARG A 53 -10.46 5.55 -1.55
N VAL A 54 -10.64 4.25 -1.35
CA VAL A 54 -11.52 3.43 -2.20
C VAL A 54 -12.94 3.49 -1.63
N ARG A 55 -13.95 3.65 -2.49
CA ARG A 55 -15.35 3.67 -2.06
C ARG A 55 -15.73 2.32 -1.45
N LYS A 56 -16.47 2.33 -0.34
CA LYS A 56 -17.02 1.15 0.36
C LYS A 56 -16.00 0.22 1.04
N ILE A 57 -14.72 0.56 1.12
CA ILE A 57 -13.75 -0.17 1.94
C ILE A 57 -12.96 0.78 2.86
N LEU A 58 -12.26 0.19 3.83
CA LEU A 58 -11.35 0.94 4.68
C LEU A 58 -10.27 1.61 3.83
N PRO A 59 -9.83 2.83 4.22
CA PRO A 59 -8.76 3.51 3.51
C PRO A 59 -7.50 2.67 3.48
N LEU A 60 -6.89 2.55 2.30
CA LEU A 60 -5.67 1.81 2.11
C LEU A 60 -4.47 2.73 2.29
N ARG A 61 -3.41 2.21 2.90
CA ARG A 61 -2.17 2.95 3.14
C ARG A 61 -1.02 2.13 2.59
N PHE A 62 -0.07 2.78 1.93
CA PHE A 62 1.02 2.06 1.26
C PHE A 62 2.35 2.76 1.45
N HIS A 63 3.41 1.99 1.70
CA HIS A 63 4.76 2.48 1.42
C HIS A 63 4.86 2.93 -0.04
N LEU A 64 5.73 3.90 -0.32
CA LEU A 64 5.93 4.44 -1.68
C LEU A 64 6.12 3.33 -2.73
N ALA A 65 7.07 2.42 -2.49
CA ALA A 65 7.36 1.34 -3.43
C ALA A 65 6.20 0.32 -3.57
N CYS A 66 5.44 0.06 -2.49
CA CYS A 66 4.30 -0.86 -2.53
C CYS A 66 3.14 -0.27 -3.35
N HIS A 67 2.94 1.04 -3.24
CA HIS A 67 1.97 1.76 -4.06
C HIS A 67 2.35 1.72 -5.55
N GLU A 68 3.60 2.02 -5.89
CA GLU A 68 4.06 1.98 -7.29
C GLU A 68 3.88 0.59 -7.91
N ALA A 69 4.18 -0.47 -7.15
CA ALA A 69 3.95 -1.85 -7.60
C ALA A 69 2.46 -2.13 -7.87
N TRP A 70 1.57 -1.68 -6.99
CA TRP A 70 0.12 -1.82 -7.17
C TRP A 70 -0.39 -1.10 -8.42
N ILE A 71 0.03 0.15 -8.64
CA ILE A 71 -0.36 0.93 -9.82
C ILE A 71 0.11 0.24 -11.09
N ARG A 72 1.39 -0.12 -11.17
CA ARG A 72 1.97 -0.76 -12.37
C ARG A 72 1.31 -2.09 -12.68
N PHE A 73 1.00 -2.90 -11.66
CA PHE A 73 0.36 -4.20 -11.85
C PHE A 73 -1.07 -4.09 -12.38
N ARG A 74 -1.81 -3.03 -12.03
CA ARG A 74 -3.20 -2.83 -12.50
C ARG A 74 -3.31 -2.06 -13.82
N GLN A 75 -2.23 -1.39 -14.23
CA GLN A 75 -2.12 -0.73 -15.54
C GLN A 75 -1.57 -1.66 -16.63
N ALA A 76 -0.98 -2.80 -16.25
CA ALA A 76 -0.55 -3.87 -17.14
C ALA A 76 -1.73 -4.79 -17.50
#